data_AF-A0A2X3CRA2-F1
#
_entry.id   AF-A0A2X3CRA2-F1
#
_cell.length_a   1.000
_cell.length_b   1.000
_cell.length_c   1.000
_cell.angle_alpha   90.00
_cell.angle_beta   90.00
_cell.angle_gamma   90.00
#
_symmetry.space_group_name_H-M   'P 1'
#
loop_
_entity.id
_entity.type
_entity.pdbx_description
1 polymer ?
#
loop_
_entity_poly.entity_id
_entity_poly.type
_entity_poly.pdbx_seq_one_letter_code
_entity_poly.pdbx_strand_id
1 'polypeptide(L)'
;MLARDIISGVGNHVGRILAIMVNLFNPQKILIGSPFNLAAEILFPAISSCIRQQSLPAYSRHITVESTQFSNRGTMAGAALVKDALYNGSLLIRLLQG
;
A
#
# COMPACT_ATOMS: atom_id res chain seq x y z
N MET A 1 -4.42 27.34 3.28
CA MET A 1 -5.49 26.56 2.62
C MET A 1 -4.98 25.89 1.34
N LEU A 2 -4.29 26.61 0.45
CA LEU A 2 -3.77 26.06 -0.83
C LEU A 2 -3.05 24.69 -0.73
N ALA A 3 -2.14 24.51 0.23
CA ALA A 3 -1.41 23.24 0.38
C ALA A 3 -2.35 22.06 0.71
N ARG A 4 -3.38 22.28 1.53
CA ARG A 4 -4.38 21.26 1.85
C ARG A 4 -5.19 20.88 0.62
N ASP A 5 -5.56 21.85 -0.21
CA ASP A 5 -6.34 21.63 -1.42
C ASP A 5 -5.53 20.86 -2.46
N ILE A 6 -4.24 21.19 -2.61
CA ILE A 6 -3.32 20.46 -3.48
C ILE A 6 -3.18 19.01 -3.02
N ILE A 7 -2.93 18.77 -1.74
CA ILE A 7 -2.79 17.40 -1.19
C ILE A 7 -4.09 16.62 -1.32
N SER A 8 -5.24 17.25 -1.08
CA SER A 8 -6.56 16.64 -1.29
C SER A 8 -6.76 16.28 -2.77
N GLY A 9 -6.36 17.17 -3.69
CA GLY A 9 -6.37 16.92 -5.12
C GLY A 9 -5.52 15.71 -5.51
N VAL A 10 -4.30 15.60 -4.98
CA VAL A 10 -3.44 14.41 -5.17
C VAL A 10 -4.13 13.16 -4.66
N GLY A 11 -4.69 13.20 -3.44
CA GLY A 11 -5.42 12.09 -2.85
C GLY A 11 -6.62 11.64 -3.68
N ASN A 12 -7.35 12.56 -4.30
CA ASN A 12 -8.48 12.24 -5.17
C ASN A 12 -8.04 11.52 -6.46
N HIS A 13 -6.95 11.97 -7.10
CA HIS A 13 -6.42 11.34 -8.31
C HIS A 13 -5.92 9.92 -8.03
N VAL A 14 -5.14 9.76 -6.95
CA VAL A 14 -4.64 8.45 -6.51
C VAL A 14 -5.80 7.54 -6.11
N GLY A 15 -6.75 8.07 -5.34
CA GLY A 15 -7.93 7.34 -4.87
C GLY A 15 -8.79 6.78 -6.00
N ARG A 16 -8.93 7.50 -7.12
CA ARG A 16 -9.66 7.03 -8.31
C ARG A 16 -9.00 5.80 -8.95
N ILE A 17 -7.67 5.80 -9.07
CA ILE A 17 -6.93 4.63 -9.58
C ILE A 17 -7.03 3.47 -8.59
N LEU A 18 -6.88 3.75 -7.29
CA LEU A 18 -6.99 2.74 -6.24
C LEU A 18 -8.39 2.12 -6.18
N ALA A 19 -9.46 2.87 -6.44
CA ALA A 19 -10.81 2.31 -6.48
C ALA A 19 -10.97 1.23 -7.56
N ILE A 20 -10.34 1.42 -8.73
CA ILE A 20 -10.28 0.41 -9.79
C ILE A 20 -9.51 -0.82 -9.27
N MET A 21 -8.35 -0.63 -8.66
CA MET A 21 -7.56 -1.72 -8.10
C MET A 21 -8.30 -2.48 -7.00
N VAL A 22 -9.08 -1.78 -6.16
CA VAL A 22 -9.92 -2.41 -5.13
C VAL A 22 -10.97 -3.34 -5.76
N ASN A 23 -11.60 -2.91 -6.84
CA ASN A 23 -12.56 -3.77 -7.57
C ASN A 23 -11.90 -5.01 -8.17
N LEU A 24 -10.64 -4.90 -8.60
CA LEU A 24 -9.90 -5.99 -9.24
C LEU A 24 -9.34 -7.00 -8.24
N PHE A 25 -8.80 -6.53 -7.12
CA PHE A 25 -8.01 -7.36 -6.21
C PHE A 25 -8.71 -7.65 -4.87
N ASN A 26 -9.77 -6.92 -4.51
CA ASN A 26 -10.42 -7.00 -3.19
C ASN A 26 -9.41 -7.03 -2.02
N PRO A 27 -8.48 -6.07 -1.94
CA PRO A 27 -7.42 -6.12 -0.95
C PRO A 27 -7.96 -5.84 0.45
N GLN A 28 -7.30 -6.35 1.48
CA GLN A 28 -7.65 -6.03 2.87
C GLN A 28 -6.99 -4.72 3.35
N LYS A 29 -5.85 -4.35 2.79
CA LYS A 29 -5.05 -3.19 3.20
C LYS A 29 -4.36 -2.55 2.00
N ILE A 30 -4.23 -1.22 2.03
CA ILE A 30 -3.46 -0.42 1.08
C ILE A 30 -2.36 0.30 1.85
N LEU A 31 -1.11 0.03 1.49
CA LEU A 31 0.06 0.69 2.07
C LEU A 31 0.56 1.80 1.14
N ILE A 32 0.68 3.01 1.67
CA ILE A 32 1.21 4.17 0.94
C ILE A 32 2.67 4.37 1.33
N GLY A 33 3.57 4.27 0.35
CA GLY A 33 4.99 4.57 0.51
C GLY A 33 5.35 5.90 -0.15
N SER A 34 5.11 7.02 0.53
CA SER A 34 5.32 8.36 -0.03
C SER A 34 5.79 9.35 1.03
N PRO A 35 6.62 10.36 0.67
CA PRO A 35 6.89 11.51 1.54
C PRO A 35 5.61 12.23 2.01
N PHE A 36 4.51 12.13 1.25
CA PHE A 36 3.22 12.71 1.63
C PHE A 36 2.55 12.04 2.82
N ASN A 37 3.11 10.95 3.37
CA ASN A 37 2.61 10.37 4.62
C ASN A 37 2.71 11.35 5.80
N LEU A 38 3.56 12.38 5.72
CA LEU A 38 3.57 13.50 6.68
C LEU A 38 2.26 14.31 6.70
N ALA A 39 1.48 14.23 5.62
CA ALA A 39 0.17 14.86 5.47
C ALA A 39 -0.96 13.82 5.40
N ALA A 40 -0.78 12.66 6.05
CA ALA A 40 -1.73 11.55 6.04
C ALA A 40 -3.15 11.97 6.47
N GLU A 41 -3.27 12.89 7.43
CA GLU A 41 -4.56 13.41 7.92
C GLU A 41 -5.41 14.11 6.84
N ILE A 42 -4.78 14.54 5.75
CA ILE A 42 -5.47 15.13 4.59
C ILE A 42 -5.51 14.12 3.43
N LEU A 43 -4.39 13.47 3.16
CA LEU A 43 -4.24 12.57 2.00
C LEU A 43 -5.10 11.31 2.12
N PHE A 44 -5.08 10.62 3.26
CA PHE A 44 -5.73 9.32 3.41
C PHE A 44 -7.27 9.43 3.42
N PRO A 45 -7.88 10.46 4.03
CA PRO A 45 -9.32 10.68 3.89
C PRO A 45 -9.77 10.94 2.45
N ALA A 46 -9.00 11.69 1.66
CA ALA A 46 -9.29 11.93 0.25
C ALA A 46 -9.25 10.60 -0.55
N ILE A 47 -8.18 9.82 -0.40
CA ILE A 47 -8.05 8.49 -1.02
C ILE A 47 -9.21 7.56 -0.61
N SER A 48 -9.45 7.43 0.70
CA SER A 48 -10.46 6.52 1.24
C SER A 48 -11.87 6.89 0.78
N SER A 49 -12.16 8.17 0.61
CA SER A 49 -13.45 8.65 0.13
C SER A 49 -13.66 8.26 -1.34
N CYS A 50 -12.66 8.43 -2.20
CA CYS A 50 -12.73 7.95 -3.58
C CYS A 50 -12.92 6.43 -3.66
N ILE A 51 -12.18 5.66 -2.87
CA ILE A 51 -12.33 4.20 -2.82
C ILE A 51 -13.77 3.82 -2.44
N ARG A 52 -14.31 4.36 -1.35
CA ARG A 52 -15.69 4.07 -0.92
C ARG A 52 -16.75 4.47 -1.94
N GLN A 53 -16.54 5.55 -2.69
CA GLN A 53 -17.50 6.05 -3.67
C GLN A 53 -17.44 5.30 -5.01
N GLN A 54 -16.28 4.76 -5.38
CA GLN A 54 -16.02 4.27 -6.75
C GLN A 54 -15.71 2.77 -6.82
N SER A 55 -15.78 2.05 -5.69
CA SER A 55 -15.62 0.59 -5.63
C SER A 55 -16.83 -0.10 -5.02
N LEU A 56 -16.96 -1.40 -5.24
CA LEU A 56 -18.03 -2.22 -4.68
C LEU A 56 -18.05 -2.10 -3.15
N PRO A 57 -19.20 -1.81 -2.51
CA PRO A 57 -19.29 -1.63 -1.06
C PRO A 57 -18.80 -2.84 -0.26
N ALA A 58 -18.98 -4.05 -0.80
CA ALA A 58 -18.48 -5.27 -0.17
C ALA A 58 -16.94 -5.31 -0.09
N TYR A 59 -16.26 -4.73 -1.08
CA TYR A 59 -14.80 -4.74 -1.15
C TYR A 59 -14.18 -3.57 -0.39
N SER A 60 -14.85 -2.42 -0.28
CA SER A 60 -14.30 -1.24 0.39
C SER A 60 -14.65 -1.08 1.88
N ARG A 61 -15.61 -1.86 2.41
CA ARG A 61 -16.14 -1.68 3.77
C ARG A 61 -15.07 -1.75 4.87
N HIS A 62 -14.08 -2.61 4.71
CA HIS A 62 -13.07 -2.89 5.74
C HIS A 62 -11.63 -2.59 5.28
N ILE A 63 -11.47 -1.91 4.15
CA ILE A 63 -10.13 -1.54 3.66
C ILE A 63 -9.53 -0.47 4.55
N THR A 64 -8.30 -0.68 4.99
CA THR A 64 -7.50 0.34 5.66
C THR A 64 -6.46 0.92 4.70
N VAL A 65 -6.29 2.24 4.74
CA VAL A 65 -5.24 2.97 4.03
C VAL A 65 -4.25 3.47 5.06
N GLU A 66 -3.02 2.97 5.01
CA GLU A 66 -2.00 3.18 6.05
C GLU A 66 -0.64 3.54 5.43
N SER A 67 0.22 4.20 6.20
CA SER A 67 1.62 4.37 5.79
C SER A 67 2.36 3.04 5.83
N THR A 68 3.24 2.79 4.86
CA THR A 68 4.25 1.74 5.00
C THR A 68 5.11 1.97 6.26
N GLN A 69 5.47 0.88 6.94
CA GLN A 69 6.40 0.90 8.08
C GLN A 69 7.86 0.97 7.62
N PHE A 70 8.14 0.52 6.40
CA PHE A 70 9.49 0.52 5.85
C PHE A 70 9.62 1.66 4.85
N SER A 71 10.57 2.56 5.10
CA SER A 71 11.10 3.37 4.01
C SER A 71 11.90 2.44 3.09
N ASN A 72 11.71 2.55 1.77
CA ASN A 72 12.39 1.69 0.77
C ASN A 72 13.90 2.02 0.64
N ARG A 73 14.57 2.32 1.76
CA ARG A 73 16.00 2.59 1.85
C ARG A 73 16.71 1.33 2.30
N GLY A 74 17.78 0.95 1.60
CA GLY A 74 18.63 -0.19 1.94
C GLY A 74 18.27 -1.49 1.21
N THR A 75 18.72 -2.62 1.77
CA THR A 75 18.68 -3.96 1.14
C THR A 75 17.52 -4.84 1.62
N MET A 76 16.52 -4.24 2.27
CA MET A 76 15.44 -4.99 2.94
C MET A 76 14.62 -5.87 1.98
N ALA A 77 14.42 -5.43 0.74
CA ALA A 77 13.77 -6.26 -0.29
C ALA A 77 14.57 -7.55 -0.56
N GLY A 78 15.90 -7.46 -0.62
CA GLY A 78 16.77 -8.62 -0.77
C GLY A 78 16.73 -9.53 0.45
N ALA A 79 16.73 -8.95 1.66
CA ALA A 79 16.57 -9.72 2.90
C ALA A 79 15.22 -10.47 2.96
N ALA A 80 14.15 -9.86 2.46
CA ALA A 80 12.84 -10.49 2.35
C ALA A 80 12.86 -11.70 1.40
N LEU A 81 13.53 -11.60 0.25
CA LEU A 81 13.71 -12.72 -0.69
C LEU A 81 14.50 -13.87 -0.07
N VAL A 82 15.58 -13.58 0.66
CA VAL A 82 16.36 -14.60 1.37
C VAL A 82 15.49 -15.29 2.42
N LYS A 83 14.72 -14.52 3.20
CA LYS A 83 13.82 -15.07 4.23
C LYS A 83 12.73 -15.95 3.61
N ASP A 84 12.15 -15.55 2.48
CA ASP A 84 11.19 -16.36 1.74
C ASP A 84 11.81 -17.68 1.26
N ALA A 85 13.01 -17.62 0.65
CA ALA A 85 13.74 -18.79 0.17
C ALA A 85 14.13 -19.77 1.28
N LEU A 86 14.37 -19.26 2.50
CA LEU A 86 14.55 -20.11 3.68
C LEU A 86 13.25 -20.79 4.09
N TYR A 87 12.14 -20.05 4.20
CA TYR A 87 10.86 -20.62 4.63
C TYR A 87 10.24 -21.58 3.61
N ASN A 88 10.40 -21.31 2.32
CA ASN A 88 9.93 -22.19 1.26
C ASN A 88 10.87 -23.40 1.02
N GLY A 89 11.99 -23.47 1.75
CA GLY A 89 12.93 -24.60 1.75
C GLY A 89 13.89 -24.65 0.57
N SER A 90 13.71 -23.84 -0.46
CA SER A 90 14.56 -23.85 -1.66
C SER A 90 16.02 -23.51 -1.35
N LEU A 91 16.24 -22.56 -0.42
CA LEU A 91 17.58 -22.19 0.01
C LEU A 91 18.15 -23.20 1.00
N LEU A 92 17.33 -23.78 1.89
CA LEU A 92 17.77 -24.80 2.85
C LEU A 92 18.33 -26.04 2.14
N ILE A 93 17.65 -26.53 1.11
CA ILE A 93 18.11 -27.69 0.32
C ILE A 93 19.47 -27.41 -0.30
N ARG A 94 19.66 -26.21 -0.91
CA ARG A 94 20.95 -25.82 -1.50
C ARG A 94 22.07 -25.75 -0.46
N LEU A 95 21.77 -25.26 0.74
CA LEU A 95 22.75 -25.16 1.81
C LEU A 95 23.13 -26.53 2.39
N LEU A 96 22.23 -27.51 2.40
CA LEU A 96 22.48 -28.88 2.86
C LEU A 96 23.21 -29.77 1.83
N GLN A 97 23.27 -29.32 0.57
CA GLN A 97 24.01 -29.99 -0.51
C GLN A 97 25.47 -29.47 -0.64
N GLY A 98 25.87 -28.55 0.24
CA GLY A 98 27.24 -28.05 0.34
C GLY A 98 28.19 -29.02 1.00
#